data_AF-A0A527X6M4-F1
#
_entry.id   AF-A0A527X6M4-F1
#
_cell.length_a   1.000
_cell.length_b   1.000
_cell.length_c   1.000
_cell.angle_alpha   90.00
_cell.angle_beta   90.00
_cell.angle_gamma   90.00
#
_symmetry.space_group_name_H-M   'P 1'
#
loop_
_entity.id
_entity.type
_entity.pdbx_description
1 polymer ?
#
loop_
_entity_poly.entity_id
_entity_poly.type
_entity_poly.pdbx_seq_one_letter_code
_entity_poly.pdbx_strand_id
1 'polypeptide(L)' 'MRMVIFGLTVTSSWGNGHATLWRGLIGALAPLGWSISFFERDTPYYAGARDIDRLNGGNIVLYAE' A
#
# COMPACT_ATOMS: atom_id res chain seq x y z
N MET A 1 11.72 12.08 -5.75
CA MET A 1 10.62 12.13 -6.76
C MET A 1 9.30 11.75 -6.08
N ARG A 2 8.12 11.97 -6.69
CA ARG A 2 6.82 11.61 -6.08
C ARG A 2 6.04 10.62 -6.93
N MET A 3 5.43 9.62 -6.29
CA MET A 3 4.56 8.64 -6.94
C MET A 3 3.27 8.50 -6.12
N VAL A 4 2.13 8.52 -6.80
CA VAL A 4 0.82 8.25 -6.20
C VAL A 4 0.23 7.04 -6.91
N ILE A 5 -0.19 6.05 -6.13
CA ILE A 5 -0.72 4.78 -6.64
C ILE A 5 -2.14 4.66 -6.13
N PHE A 6 -3.09 4.38 -7.03
CA PHE A 6 -4.43 3.94 -6.68
C PHE A 6 -4.50 2.46 -7.00
N GLY A 7 -4.68 1.62 -5.97
CA GLY A 7 -4.67 0.18 -6.11
C GLY A 7 -5.73 -0.49 -5.26
N LEU A 8 -5.90 -1.79 -5.51
CA LEU A 8 -6.91 -2.60 -4.82
C LEU A 8 -6.63 -2.67 -3.32
N THR A 9 -5.43 -3.15 -2.96
CA THR A 9 -4.95 -3.19 -1.59
C THR A 9 -3.42 -3.37 -1.56
N VAL A 10 -2.79 -2.70 -0.61
CA VAL A 10 -1.41 -2.90 -0.17
C VAL A 10 -1.35 -3.32 1.30
N THR A 11 -2.39 -3.06 2.09
CA THR A 11 -2.45 -3.43 3.52
C THR A 11 -2.87 -4.88 3.77
N SER A 12 -3.61 -5.49 2.84
CA SER A 12 -4.03 -6.89 2.89
C SER A 12 -3.37 -7.69 1.77
N SER A 13 -2.61 -8.71 2.13
CA SER A 13 -2.01 -9.70 1.21
C SER A 13 -2.85 -10.96 1.03
N TRP A 14 -3.89 -11.17 1.85
CA TRP A 14 -4.78 -12.33 1.75
C TRP A 14 -5.56 -12.32 0.42
N GLY A 15 -5.29 -13.28 -0.46
CA GLY A 15 -5.83 -13.29 -1.82
C GLY A 15 -5.29 -12.19 -2.74
N ASN A 16 -4.31 -11.39 -2.29
CA ASN A 16 -3.80 -10.20 -2.96
C ASN A 16 -2.26 -10.25 -3.11
N GLY A 17 -1.76 -11.18 -3.93
CA GLY A 17 -0.32 -11.36 -4.13
C GLY A 17 0.42 -10.10 -4.63
N HIS A 18 -0.28 -9.16 -5.26
CA HIS A 18 0.28 -7.87 -5.68
C HIS A 18 0.70 -6.98 -4.51
N ALA A 19 0.09 -7.12 -3.33
CA ALA A 19 0.46 -6.33 -2.16
C ALA A 19 1.93 -6.53 -1.78
N THR A 20 2.42 -7.77 -1.85
CA THR A 20 3.83 -8.10 -1.60
C THR A 20 4.78 -7.42 -2.59
N LEU A 21 4.41 -7.40 -3.88
CA LEU A 21 5.22 -6.75 -4.92
C LEU A 21 5.27 -5.24 -4.71
N TRP A 22 4.13 -4.61 -4.40
CA TRP A 22 4.08 -3.17 -4.10
C TRP A 22 4.94 -2.81 -2.89
N ARG A 23 4.86 -3.59 -1.82
CA ARG A 23 5.70 -3.37 -0.62
C ARG A 23 7.19 -3.47 -0.95
N GLY A 24 7.59 -4.46 -1.73
CA GLY A 24 8.98 -4.63 -2.19
C GLY A 24 9.45 -3.44 -3.02
N LEU A 25 8.66 -3.01 -4.00
CA LEU A 25 8.98 -1.87 -4.85
C LEU A 25 9.09 -0.57 -4.05
N ILE A 26 8.10 -0.29 -3.18
CA ILE A 26 8.08 0.91 -2.34
C ILE A 26 9.30 0.92 -1.41
N GLY A 27 9.59 -0.20 -0.76
CA GLY A 27 10.75 -0.33 0.11
C GLY A 27 12.09 -0.14 -0.60
N ALA A 28 12.20 -0.53 -1.88
CA ALA A 28 13.39 -0.32 -2.69
C ALA A 28 13.54 1.14 -3.18
N LEU A 29 12.43 1.82 -3.46
CA LEU A 29 12.42 3.19 -3.97
C LEU A 29 12.58 4.25 -2.88
N ALA A 30 12.09 3.98 -1.66
CA ALA A 30 12.14 4.96 -0.58
C ALA A 30 13.56 5.43 -0.21
N PRO A 31 14.58 4.55 -0.08
CA PRO A 31 15.97 4.95 0.14
C PRO A 31 16.57 5.77 -1.01
N LEU A 32 15.99 5.69 -2.21
CA LEU A 32 16.39 6.47 -3.39
C LEU A 32 15.74 7.87 -3.41
N GLY A 33 15.08 8.30 -2.33
CA GLY A 33 14.47 9.63 -2.19
C GLY A 33 13.09 9.74 -2.86
N TRP A 34 12.39 8.63 -3.03
CA TRP A 34 10.99 8.64 -3.48
C TRP A 34 10.04 8.86 -2.33
N SER A 35 9.06 9.73 -2.53
CA SER A 35 7.90 9.89 -1.66
C SER A 35 6.70 9.24 -2.34
N ILE A 36 6.21 8.15 -1.75
CA ILE A 36 5.18 7.30 -2.35
C ILE A 36 3.95 7.27 -1.45
N SER A 37 2.77 7.46 -2.03
CA SER A 37 1.48 7.29 -1.35
C SER A 37 0.63 6.26 -2.09
N PHE A 38 0.16 5.26 -1.38
CA PHE A 38 -0.72 4.22 -1.89
C PHE A 38 -2.13 4.44 -1.36
N PHE A 39 -3.04 4.74 -2.26
CA PHE A 39 -4.46 4.89 -2.00
C PHE A 39 -5.15 3.56 -2.22
N GLU A 40 -5.78 3.05 -1.18
CA GLU A 40 -6.64 1.86 -1.24
C GLU A 40 -7.97 2.18 -0.57
N ARG A 41 -9.04 1.56 -1.05
CA ARG A 41 -10.38 1.79 -0.53
C ARG A 41 -10.57 1.06 0.79
N ASP A 42 -11.16 1.71 1.79
CA ASP A 42 -11.52 1.07 3.05
C ASP A 42 -12.80 0.24 2.90
N THR A 43 -12.65 -1.04 2.52
CA THR A 43 -13.78 -1.97 2.40
C THR A 43 -13.76 -3.00 3.54
N PRO A 44 -14.93 -3.41 4.08
CA PRO A 44 -14.99 -4.39 5.18
C PRO A 44 -14.28 -5.72 4.85
N TYR A 45 -14.31 -6.13 3.58
CA TYR A 45 -13.66 -7.35 3.11
C TYR A 45 -12.14 -7.33 3.33
N TYR A 46 -11.47 -6.21 3.05
CA TYR A 46 -10.02 -6.08 3.29
C TYR A 46 -9.68 -5.65 4.70
N ALA A 47 -10.53 -4.84 5.35
CA ALA A 47 -10.29 -4.33 6.70
C ALA A 47 -10.03 -5.44 7.72
N GLY A 48 -10.77 -6.56 7.64
CA GLY A 48 -10.56 -7.72 8.51
C GLY A 48 -9.34 -8.57 8.17
N ALA A 49 -8.71 -8.35 7.01
CA ALA A 49 -7.59 -9.14 6.49
C ALA A 49 -6.32 -8.30 6.27
N ARG A 50 -6.23 -7.10 6.85
CA ARG A 50 -5.02 -6.26 6.80
C ARG A 50 -3.91 -6.90 7.63
N ASP A 51 -2.80 -7.23 6.98
CA ASP A 51 -1.62 -7.77 7.62
C ASP A 51 -0.59 -6.69 7.99
N ILE A 52 -0.72 -5.48 7.43
CA ILE A 52 0.09 -4.32 7.81
C ILE A 52 -0.77 -3.06 7.99
N ASP A 53 -0.32 -2.16 8.86
CA ASP A 53 -0.88 -0.82 9.09
C ASP A 53 -0.02 0.32 8.52
N ARG A 54 1.25 0.01 8.20
CA ARG A 54 2.23 0.97 7.65
C ARG A 54 3.10 0.34 6.58
N LEU A 55 3.51 1.14 5.59
CA LEU A 55 4.54 0.75 4.62
C LEU A 55 5.92 1.16 5.11
N ASN A 56 6.91 0.32 4.86
CA ASN A 56 8.30 0.74 5.02
C ASN A 56 8.68 1.67 3.86
N GLY A 57 8.75 2.98 4.12
CA GLY A 57 9.14 3.97 3.11
C GLY A 57 8.00 4.51 2.23
N GLY A 58 6.75 4.32 2.63
CA GLY A 58 5.59 4.87 1.91
C GLY A 58 4.44 5.22 2.86
N ASN A 59 3.47 5.96 2.34
CA ASN A 59 2.24 6.30 3.04
C ASN A 59 1.09 5.43 2.55
N ILE A 60 0.23 5.00 3.46
CA ILE A 60 -1.05 4.38 3.13
C ILE A 60 -2.13 5.46 3.31
N VAL A 61 -3.00 5.59 2.33
CA VAL A 61 -4.19 6.42 2.41
C VAL A 61 -5.40 5.53 2.22
N LEU A 62 -6.08 5.26 3.33
CA LEU A 62 -7.40 4.63 3.30
C LEU A 62 -8.43 5.70 3.00
N TYR A 63 -9.17 5.53 1.91
CA TYR A 63 -10.27 6.44 1.59
C TYR A 63 -11.61 5.69 1.69
N ALA A 64 -12.59 6.38 2.28
CA ALA A 64 -14.00 6.06 2.12
C ALA A 64 -14.47 6.51 0.74
N GLU A 65 -15.67 6.08 0.30
CA GLU A 65 -16.29 6.66 -0.90
C GLU A 65 -16.38 8.19 -0.85
#